data_AF-A0AAW6ERB9-F1
#
_entry.id   AF-A0AAW6ERB9-F1
#
_cell.length_a   1.000
_cell.length_b   1.000
_cell.length_c   1.000
_cell.angle_alpha   90.00
_cell.angle_beta   90.00
_cell.angle_gamma   90.00
#
_symmetry.space_group_name_H-M   'P 1'
#
loop_
_entity.id
_entity.type
_entity.pdbx_description
1 polymer ?
#
loop_
_entity_poly.entity_id
_entity_poly.type
_entity_poly.pdbx_seq_one_letter_code
_entity_poly.pdbx_strand_id
1 'polypeptide(L)'
;MKETLYKYLTAPSGNINLFSAIEMMSMAFILSMVIFWTYKITFSGVMYNRKFNVSLVMLTLVTTMVMIVIGSDIALSLGMVGALSIVRFRTAIKDPRDTGYIFWCIAIGLSVGSQNYMIAIVGSLFLFIVLSMFSFSGIGKEERYILIIRGEREREEEIMRCVFDSFKGSQLRAKNSVGNNIEIIYQIKFKNSNDKNILDNLYKIEGVSAVNLVAQNGETIG
;
A
#
# COMPACT_ATOMS: atom_id res chain seq x y z
N MET A 1 5.69 -11.21 46.78
CA MET A 1 5.13 -11.25 45.41
C MET A 1 3.91 -10.35 45.25
N LYS A 2 2.89 -10.40 46.13
CA LYS A 2 1.73 -9.48 46.08
C LYS A 2 2.09 -7.99 46.27
N GLU A 3 3.00 -7.68 47.21
CA GLU A 3 3.44 -6.28 47.43
C GLU A 3 4.27 -5.71 46.28
N THR A 4 5.07 -6.55 45.61
CA THR A 4 5.84 -6.15 44.43
C THR A 4 4.92 -5.79 43.26
N LEU A 5 3.86 -6.59 43.06
CA LEU A 5 2.79 -6.31 42.09
C LEU A 5 2.03 -5.02 42.43
N TYR A 6 1.68 -4.81 43.70
CA TYR A 6 0.99 -3.60 44.13
C TYR A 6 1.84 -2.34 43.90
N LYS A 7 3.16 -2.43 44.11
CA LYS A 7 4.11 -1.33 43.87
C LYS A 7 4.28 -0.98 42.38
N TYR A 8 4.15 -1.94 41.47
CA TYR A 8 4.10 -1.66 40.03
C TYR A 8 2.74 -1.11 39.56
N LEU A 9 1.66 -1.40 40.30
CA LEU A 9 0.30 -0.91 40.02
C LEU A 9 -0.02 0.46 40.67
N THR A 10 0.78 0.88 41.66
CA THR A 10 0.59 2.15 42.40
C THR A 10 1.79 3.07 42.33
N ALA A 11 2.81 2.72 41.54
CA ALA A 11 3.90 3.64 41.24
C ALA A 11 3.29 4.92 40.64
N PRO A 12 3.52 6.09 41.26
CA PRO A 12 3.00 7.34 40.72
C PRO A 12 3.52 7.47 39.31
N SER A 13 2.61 7.58 38.34
CA SER A 13 2.91 7.92 36.96
C SER A 13 3.82 9.14 37.00
N GLY A 14 5.11 8.96 36.71
CA GLY A 14 6.08 10.03 36.78
C GLY A 14 5.53 11.21 35.99
N ASN A 15 5.52 12.42 36.58
CA ASN A 15 5.03 13.63 35.93
C ASN A 15 5.59 13.68 34.51
N ILE A 16 4.74 13.41 33.52
CA ILE A 16 5.14 13.45 32.12
C ILE A 16 5.41 14.92 31.84
N ASN A 17 6.69 15.25 31.77
CA ASN A 17 7.10 16.61 31.53
C ASN A 17 6.66 16.97 30.10
N LEU A 18 5.98 18.11 29.94
CA LEU A 18 5.48 18.55 28.62
C LEU A 18 6.60 18.55 27.57
N PHE A 19 7.81 18.89 28.01
CA PHE A 19 9.03 18.85 27.21
C PHE A 19 9.35 17.46 26.66
N SER A 20 9.26 16.41 27.48
CA SER A 20 9.50 15.03 27.06
C SER A 20 8.43 14.53 26.09
N ALA A 21 7.17 14.96 26.27
CA ALA A 21 6.10 14.62 25.32
C ALA A 21 6.34 15.25 23.94
N ILE A 22 6.77 16.52 23.90
CA ILE A 22 7.12 17.22 22.65
C ILE A 22 8.31 16.54 21.96
N GLU A 23 9.33 16.12 22.73
CA GLU A 23 10.48 15.38 22.20
C GLU A 23 10.06 14.06 21.55
N MET A 24 9.23 13.25 22.24
CA MET A 24 8.71 12.00 21.71
C MET A 24 7.87 12.20 20.45
N MET A 25 6.98 13.20 20.42
CA MET A 25 6.17 13.51 19.24
C MET A 25 7.04 13.97 18.06
N SER A 26 8.08 14.76 18.31
CA SER A 26 9.02 15.21 17.29
C SER A 26 9.80 14.03 16.70
N MET A 27 10.26 13.11 17.55
CA MET A 27 10.97 11.91 17.13
C MET A 27 10.07 10.96 16.32
N ALA A 28 8.82 10.75 16.77
CA ALA A 28 7.83 9.97 16.04
C ALA A 28 7.54 10.57 14.67
N PHE A 29 7.44 11.91 14.57
CA PHE A 29 7.26 12.60 13.32
C PHE A 29 8.44 12.35 12.36
N ILE A 30 9.68 12.50 12.81
CA ILE A 30 10.88 12.25 12.00
C ILE A 30 10.91 10.82 11.47
N LEU A 31 10.68 9.82 12.33
CA LEU A 31 10.64 8.42 11.92
C LEU A 31 9.49 8.12 10.97
N SER A 32 8.31 8.73 11.19
CA SER A 32 7.18 8.57 10.27
C SER A 32 7.45 9.16 8.88
N MET A 33 8.29 10.21 8.78
CA MET A 33 8.72 10.76 7.49
C MET A 33 9.65 9.80 6.75
N VAL A 34 10.47 9.00 7.47
CA VAL A 34 11.25 7.91 6.86
C VAL A 34 10.31 6.86 6.26
N ILE A 35 9.26 6.47 6.98
CA ILE A 35 8.25 5.53 6.46
C ILE A 35 7.55 6.14 5.24
N PHE A 36 7.18 7.42 5.29
CA PHE A 36 6.53 8.14 4.19
C PHE A 36 7.38 8.11 2.92
N TRP A 37 8.69 8.36 3.04
CA TRP A 37 9.62 8.33 1.92
C TRP A 37 9.83 6.90 1.40
N THR A 38 9.95 5.94 2.31
CA THR A 38 10.08 4.52 1.97
C THR A 38 8.89 4.04 1.17
N TYR A 39 7.68 4.36 1.63
CA TYR A 39 6.45 4.05 0.91
C TYR A 39 6.44 4.70 -0.47
N LYS A 40 6.82 5.98 -0.58
CA LYS A 40 6.88 6.69 -1.86
C LYS A 40 7.87 6.07 -2.86
N ILE A 41 9.03 5.62 -2.40
CA ILE A 41 10.07 5.00 -3.25
C ILE A 41 9.69 3.55 -3.61
N THR A 42 9.08 2.84 -2.67
CA THR A 42 8.70 1.42 -2.80
C THR A 42 7.41 1.24 -3.58
N PHE A 43 6.62 2.30 -3.78
CA PHE A 43 5.32 2.22 -4.44
C PHE A 43 5.48 1.74 -5.90
N SER A 44 4.91 0.58 -6.18
CA SER A 44 5.05 -0.13 -7.46
C SER A 44 3.70 -0.40 -8.13
N GLY A 45 2.64 0.31 -7.73
CA GLY A 45 1.28 0.13 -8.24
C GLY A 45 0.86 1.21 -9.23
N VAL A 46 -0.25 0.97 -9.93
CA VAL A 46 -0.78 1.85 -11.00
C VAL A 46 -1.25 3.21 -10.49
N MET A 47 -1.61 3.33 -9.20
CA MET A 47 -2.15 4.57 -8.61
C MET A 47 -1.64 4.79 -7.18
N TYR A 48 -0.67 5.69 -7.01
CA TYR A 48 -0.16 6.11 -5.70
C TYR A 48 -1.25 6.78 -4.86
N ASN A 49 -1.64 6.15 -3.76
CA ASN A 49 -2.62 6.73 -2.84
C ASN A 49 -1.95 7.67 -1.84
N ARG A 50 -1.86 8.95 -2.20
CA ARG A 50 -1.31 10.00 -1.32
C ARG A 50 -2.07 10.11 0.02
N LYS A 51 -3.38 9.86 0.03
CA LYS A 51 -4.20 9.90 1.26
C LYS A 51 -3.80 8.78 2.23
N PHE A 52 -3.50 7.60 1.71
CA PHE A 52 -3.01 6.49 2.51
C PHE A 52 -1.63 6.79 3.12
N ASN A 53 -0.70 7.34 2.35
CA ASN A 53 0.63 7.66 2.88
C ASN A 53 0.58 8.73 4.00
N VAL A 54 -0.29 9.74 3.87
CA VAL A 54 -0.53 10.71 4.96
C VAL A 54 -1.17 10.02 6.18
N SER A 55 -2.05 9.04 5.97
CA SER A 55 -2.65 8.28 7.07
C SER A 55 -1.65 7.46 7.88
N LEU A 56 -0.56 6.98 7.28
CA LEU A 56 0.53 6.28 8.00
C LEU A 56 1.26 7.20 8.98
N VAL A 57 1.50 8.45 8.59
CA VAL A 57 2.09 9.47 9.47
C VAL A 57 1.15 9.75 10.63
N MET A 58 -0.14 9.99 10.35
CA MET A 58 -1.16 10.21 11.39
C MET A 58 -1.27 9.01 12.33
N LEU A 59 -1.23 7.79 11.81
CA LEU A 59 -1.28 6.57 12.61
C LEU A 59 -0.10 6.50 13.59
N THR A 60 1.12 6.80 13.15
CA THR A 60 2.32 6.80 14.00
C THR A 60 2.22 7.84 15.13
N LEU A 61 1.69 9.03 14.83
CA LEU A 61 1.52 10.08 15.83
C LEU A 61 0.44 9.73 16.85
N VAL A 62 -0.70 9.19 16.39
CA VAL A 62 -1.80 8.75 17.27
C VAL A 62 -1.33 7.63 18.19
N THR A 63 -0.61 6.62 17.67
CA THR A 63 -0.10 5.52 18.50
C THR A 63 0.94 6.01 19.52
N THR A 64 1.78 6.97 19.15
CA THR A 64 2.73 7.61 20.08
C THR A 64 1.99 8.36 21.19
N MET A 65 1.00 9.18 20.83
CA MET A 65 0.18 9.92 21.80
C MET A 65 -0.53 8.98 22.77
N VAL A 66 -1.12 7.92 22.23
CA VAL A 66 -1.76 6.86 23.00
C VAL A 66 -0.77 6.22 23.98
N MET A 67 0.43 5.87 23.53
CA MET A 67 1.45 5.26 24.40
C MET A 67 1.95 6.22 25.49
N ILE A 68 2.10 7.51 25.20
CA ILE A 68 2.46 8.52 26.20
C ILE A 68 1.39 8.60 27.31
N VAL A 69 0.11 8.56 26.94
CA VAL A 69 -1.02 8.57 27.91
C VAL A 69 -1.04 7.31 28.76
N ILE A 70 -0.71 6.15 28.18
CA ILE A 70 -0.61 4.89 28.92
C ILE A 70 0.58 4.90 29.89
N GLY A 71 1.70 5.49 29.46
CA GLY A 71 2.90 5.62 30.27
C GLY A 71 3.40 4.26 30.79
N SER A 72 3.63 4.19 32.10
CA SER A 72 4.13 3.01 32.82
C SER A 72 3.03 2.11 33.40
N ASP A 73 1.74 2.43 33.17
CA ASP A 73 0.63 1.67 33.74
C ASP A 73 0.39 0.39 32.93
N ILE A 74 1.01 -0.70 33.40
CA ILE A 74 0.88 -2.04 32.82
C ILE A 74 -0.59 -2.47 32.75
N ALA A 75 -1.40 -2.10 33.76
CA ALA A 75 -2.84 -2.40 33.78
C ALA A 75 -3.61 -1.69 32.66
N LEU A 76 -3.28 -0.43 32.38
CA LEU A 76 -3.94 0.38 31.34
C LEU A 76 -3.44 -0.01 29.94
N SER A 77 -2.15 -0.37 29.81
CA SER A 77 -1.55 -0.92 28.60
C SER A 77 -2.21 -2.25 28.19
N LEU A 78 -2.35 -3.19 29.13
CA LEU A 78 -2.94 -4.51 28.88
C LEU A 78 -4.42 -4.40 28.49
N GLY A 79 -5.17 -3.48 29.12
CA GLY A 79 -6.56 -3.20 28.76
C GLY A 79 -6.72 -2.66 27.34
N MET A 80 -5.78 -1.84 26.87
CA MET A 80 -5.82 -1.28 25.52
C MET A 80 -5.46 -2.27 24.43
N VAL A 81 -4.49 -3.17 24.66
CA VAL A 81 -4.21 -4.29 23.73
C VAL A 81 -5.44 -5.19 23.59
N GLY A 82 -6.18 -5.41 24.67
CA GLY A 82 -7.48 -6.08 24.66
C GLY A 82 -8.53 -5.33 23.83
N ALA A 83 -8.61 -4.01 23.94
CA ALA A 83 -9.55 -3.20 23.15
C ALA A 83 -9.19 -3.16 21.65
N LEU A 84 -7.90 -3.08 21.31
CA LEU A 84 -7.41 -3.15 19.93
C LEU A 84 -7.75 -4.50 19.27
N SER A 85 -7.79 -5.59 20.03
CA SER A 85 -8.21 -6.91 19.52
C SER A 85 -9.68 -6.97 19.09
N ILE A 86 -10.52 -6.01 19.53
CA ILE A 86 -11.93 -5.88 19.15
C ILE A 86 -12.09 -5.06 17.86
N VAL A 87 -11.08 -4.28 17.48
CA VAL A 87 -11.09 -3.46 16.25
C VAL A 87 -10.93 -4.36 15.03
N ARG A 88 -12.05 -4.92 14.57
CA ARG A 88 -12.13 -5.64 13.30
C ARG A 88 -12.03 -4.63 12.17
N PHE A 89 -10.93 -4.68 11.42
CA PHE A 89 -10.88 -4.03 10.11
C PHE A 89 -11.97 -4.66 9.23
N ARG A 90 -13.06 -3.89 9.02
CA ARG A 90 -14.20 -4.31 8.18
C ARG A 90 -13.98 -4.03 6.69
N THR A 91 -12.88 -3.39 6.34
CA THR A 91 -12.47 -3.08 4.97
C THR A 91 -11.30 -3.95 4.57
N ALA A 92 -11.39 -4.60 3.40
CA ALA A 92 -10.28 -5.36 2.83
C ALA A 92 -9.11 -4.39 2.55
N ILE A 93 -7.95 -4.66 3.16
CA ILE A 93 -6.73 -3.93 2.83
C ILE A 93 -6.33 -4.34 1.41
N LYS A 94 -6.22 -3.35 0.51
CA LYS A 94 -6.11 -3.56 -0.94
C LYS A 94 -4.81 -4.26 -1.35
N ASP A 95 -3.72 -4.06 -0.62
CA ASP A 95 -2.43 -4.71 -0.85
C ASP A 95 -1.87 -5.24 0.50
N PRO A 96 -1.49 -6.53 0.62
CA PRO A 96 -0.89 -7.06 1.84
C PRO A 96 0.39 -6.31 2.28
N ARG A 97 1.08 -5.63 1.35
CA ARG A 97 2.24 -4.78 1.67
C ARG A 97 1.86 -3.55 2.46
N ASP A 98 0.68 -2.96 2.22
CA ASP A 98 0.19 -1.79 2.95
C ASP A 98 -0.04 -2.12 4.44
N THR A 99 -0.48 -3.34 4.74
CA THR A 99 -0.61 -3.84 6.12
C THR A 99 0.74 -3.86 6.86
N GLY A 100 1.83 -4.21 6.17
CA GLY A 100 3.17 -4.19 6.74
C GLY A 100 3.59 -2.78 7.19
N TYR A 101 3.29 -1.75 6.39
CA TYR A 101 3.53 -0.36 6.75
C TYR A 101 2.69 0.10 7.95
N ILE A 102 1.43 -0.33 8.04
CA ILE A 102 0.57 -0.03 9.19
C ILE A 102 1.17 -0.60 10.48
N PHE A 103 1.60 -1.87 10.48
CA PHE A 103 2.24 -2.48 11.64
C PHE A 103 3.57 -1.82 11.99
N TRP A 104 4.34 -1.39 10.99
CA TRP A 104 5.58 -0.65 11.20
C TRP A 104 5.33 0.69 11.91
N CYS A 105 4.33 1.46 11.47
CA CYS A 105 3.90 2.70 12.14
C CYS A 105 3.49 2.48 13.59
N ILE A 106 2.71 1.42 13.87
CA ILE A 106 2.29 1.07 15.23
C ILE A 106 3.51 0.73 16.09
N ALA A 107 4.40 -0.13 15.60
CA ALA A 107 5.60 -0.56 16.34
C ALA A 107 6.51 0.63 16.68
N ILE A 108 6.73 1.55 15.74
CA ILE A 108 7.50 2.78 15.99
C ILE A 108 6.81 3.65 17.03
N GLY A 109 5.52 3.91 16.90
CA GLY A 109 4.82 4.79 17.84
C GLY A 109 4.81 4.25 19.27
N LEU A 110 4.67 2.94 19.45
CA LEU A 110 4.80 2.29 20.76
C LEU A 110 6.24 2.35 21.32
N SER A 111 7.24 2.17 20.46
CA SER A 111 8.66 2.21 20.88
C SER A 111 9.09 3.62 21.28
N VAL A 112 8.71 4.63 20.50
CA VAL A 112 9.01 6.04 20.78
C VAL A 112 8.24 6.52 22.01
N GLY A 113 6.97 6.16 22.15
CA GLY A 113 6.15 6.53 23.31
C GLY A 113 6.59 5.89 24.63
N SER A 114 7.35 4.79 24.59
CA SER A 114 8.00 4.18 25.76
C SER A 114 9.42 4.68 26.03
N GLN A 115 9.85 5.76 25.35
CA GLN A 115 11.21 6.33 25.41
C GLN A 115 12.33 5.40 24.91
N ASN A 116 11.99 4.29 24.25
CA ASN A 116 12.95 3.33 23.70
C ASN A 116 13.37 3.69 22.26
N TYR A 117 14.05 4.83 22.11
CA TYR A 117 14.43 5.37 20.80
C TYR A 117 15.38 4.46 20.01
N MET A 118 16.29 3.77 20.68
CA MET A 118 17.27 2.90 20.02
C MET A 118 16.59 1.74 19.28
N ILE A 119 15.59 1.12 19.90
CA ILE A 119 14.81 0.03 19.30
C ILE A 119 13.99 0.56 18.12
N ALA A 120 13.40 1.75 18.25
CA ALA A 120 12.63 2.38 17.17
C ALA A 120 13.51 2.61 15.92
N ILE A 121 14.73 3.12 16.09
CA ILE A 121 15.66 3.38 14.99
C ILE A 121 16.14 2.07 14.34
N VAL A 122 16.62 1.12 15.13
CA VAL A 122 17.15 -0.16 14.61
C VAL A 122 16.05 -0.97 13.94
N GLY A 123 14.86 -1.06 14.55
CA GLY A 123 13.70 -1.73 13.96
C GLY A 123 13.23 -1.07 12.67
N SER A 124 13.25 0.27 12.63
CA SER A 124 12.95 1.03 11.41
C SER A 124 13.95 0.73 10.29
N LEU A 125 15.25 0.74 10.59
CA LEU A 125 16.28 0.43 9.61
C LEU A 125 16.16 -1.00 9.07
N PHE A 126 15.89 -1.97 9.95
CA PHE A 126 15.71 -3.37 9.56
C PHE A 126 14.49 -3.55 8.64
N LEU A 127 13.32 -3.00 9.02
CA LEU A 127 12.11 -3.08 8.21
C LEU A 127 12.24 -2.33 6.89
N PHE A 128 12.95 -1.20 6.88
CA PHE A 128 13.30 -0.49 5.66
C PHE A 128 14.04 -1.39 4.67
N ILE A 129 15.11 -2.06 5.12
CA ILE A 129 15.93 -2.93 4.27
C ILE A 129 15.10 -4.09 3.72
N VAL A 130 14.33 -4.76 4.58
CA VAL A 130 13.52 -5.92 4.18
C VAL A 130 12.45 -5.51 3.16
N LEU A 131 11.67 -4.47 3.44
CA LEU A 131 10.61 -4.00 2.54
C LEU A 131 11.18 -3.47 1.22
N SER A 132 12.32 -2.78 1.28
CA SER A 132 13.01 -2.29 0.08
C SER A 132 13.52 -3.44 -0.77
N MET A 133 14.15 -4.46 -0.18
CA MET A 133 14.63 -5.66 -0.90
C MET A 133 13.51 -6.38 -1.64
N PHE A 134 12.34 -6.56 -1.01
CA PHE A 134 11.18 -7.17 -1.67
C PHE A 134 10.60 -6.30 -2.79
N SER A 135 10.62 -4.97 -2.64
CA SER A 135 10.16 -4.05 -3.68
C SER A 135 11.07 -4.02 -4.91
N PHE A 136 12.38 -3.97 -4.68
CA PHE A 136 13.39 -3.97 -5.75
C PHE A 136 13.47 -5.31 -6.48
N SER A 137 13.11 -6.43 -5.83
CA SER A 137 13.12 -7.76 -6.45
C SER A 137 12.11 -7.93 -7.60
N GLY A 138 11.26 -6.93 -7.89
CA GLY A 138 10.37 -6.96 -9.07
C GLY A 138 9.30 -8.04 -9.02
N ILE A 139 9.15 -8.73 -7.88
CA ILE A 139 8.12 -9.73 -7.62
C ILE A 139 6.78 -9.01 -7.56
N GLY A 140 6.13 -8.83 -8.71
CA GLY A 140 4.78 -8.26 -8.80
C GLY A 140 4.66 -6.86 -9.41
N LYS A 141 5.69 -6.31 -10.09
CA LYS A 141 5.54 -5.12 -10.98
C LYS A 141 4.80 -5.47 -12.27
N GLU A 142 3.65 -6.12 -12.15
CA GLU A 142 2.76 -6.39 -13.28
C GLU A 142 1.57 -5.45 -13.17
N GLU A 143 1.77 -4.21 -13.59
CA GLU A 143 0.64 -3.32 -13.80
C GLU A 143 -0.23 -3.92 -14.91
N ARG A 144 -1.41 -4.41 -14.52
CA ARG A 144 -2.38 -5.01 -15.43
C ARG A 144 -3.29 -3.91 -15.95
N TYR A 145 -3.36 -3.79 -17.26
CA TYR A 145 -4.25 -2.88 -17.95
C TYR A 145 -5.28 -3.69 -18.73
N ILE A 146 -6.48 -3.14 -18.84
CA ILE A 146 -7.53 -3.66 -19.70
C ILE A 146 -7.50 -2.84 -20.99
N LEU A 147 -7.16 -3.51 -22.08
CA LEU A 147 -7.19 -2.95 -23.43
C LEU A 147 -8.51 -3.34 -24.07
N ILE A 148 -9.32 -2.35 -24.43
CA ILE A 148 -10.61 -2.52 -25.10
C ILE A 148 -10.44 -1.99 -26.53
N ILE A 149 -10.59 -2.87 -27.51
CA ILE A 149 -10.46 -2.53 -28.92
C ILE A 149 -11.82 -2.71 -29.58
N ARG A 150 -12.28 -1.69 -30.29
CA ARG A 150 -13.48 -1.73 -31.11
C ARG A 150 -13.09 -1.60 -32.57
N GLY A 151 -13.59 -2.49 -33.41
CA GLY A 151 -13.30 -2.45 -34.84
C GLY A 151 -14.31 -3.23 -35.67
N GLU A 152 -14.00 -3.40 -36.94
CA GLU A 152 -14.80 -4.18 -37.89
C GLU A 152 -14.49 -5.68 -37.79
N ARG A 153 -15.52 -6.51 -38.01
CA ARG A 153 -15.42 -7.97 -37.90
C ARG A 153 -14.44 -8.59 -38.88
N GLU A 154 -14.28 -8.00 -40.07
CA GLU A 154 -13.38 -8.50 -41.12
C GLU A 154 -11.90 -8.40 -40.71
N ARG A 155 -11.57 -7.47 -39.80
CA ARG A 155 -10.20 -7.18 -39.35
C ARG A 155 -9.86 -7.84 -38.01
N GLU A 156 -10.71 -8.75 -37.54
CA GLU A 156 -10.57 -9.41 -36.23
C GLU A 156 -9.22 -10.13 -36.08
N GLU A 157 -8.84 -10.95 -37.05
CA GLU A 157 -7.59 -11.72 -36.99
C GLU A 157 -6.36 -10.83 -36.97
N GLU A 158 -6.39 -9.73 -37.71
CA GLU A 158 -5.30 -8.76 -37.81
C GLU A 158 -5.11 -8.01 -36.47
N ILE A 159 -6.22 -7.59 -35.84
CA ILE A 159 -6.21 -6.97 -34.52
C ILE A 159 -5.67 -7.95 -33.47
N MET A 160 -6.16 -9.19 -33.44
CA MET A 160 -5.72 -10.18 -32.46
C MET A 160 -4.23 -10.53 -32.60
N ARG A 161 -3.73 -10.65 -33.84
CA ARG A 161 -2.29 -10.88 -34.10
C ARG A 161 -1.45 -9.69 -33.62
N CYS A 162 -1.84 -8.46 -33.97
CA CYS A 162 -1.14 -7.26 -33.54
C CYS A 162 -1.02 -7.18 -32.01
N VAL A 163 -2.10 -7.49 -31.27
CA VAL A 163 -2.09 -7.51 -29.80
C VAL A 163 -1.17 -8.60 -29.26
N PHE A 164 -1.22 -9.82 -29.81
CA PHE A 164 -0.42 -10.93 -29.34
C PHE A 164 1.09 -10.72 -29.57
N ASP A 165 1.46 -10.18 -30.74
CA ASP A 165 2.84 -9.86 -31.09
C ASP A 165 3.39 -8.72 -30.23
N SER A 166 2.54 -7.73 -29.95
CA SER A 166 2.91 -6.56 -29.16
C SER A 166 2.95 -6.85 -27.66
N PHE A 167 2.05 -7.68 -27.14
CA PHE A 167 1.90 -7.97 -25.72
C PHE A 167 2.05 -9.47 -25.43
N LYS A 168 3.30 -9.94 -25.36
CA LYS A 168 3.60 -11.32 -24.97
C LYS A 168 3.03 -11.64 -23.58
N GLY A 169 1.98 -12.48 -23.55
CA GLY A 169 1.25 -12.83 -22.33
C GLY A 169 -0.09 -12.11 -22.15
N SER A 170 -0.62 -11.45 -23.19
CA SER A 170 -1.98 -10.92 -23.20
C SER A 170 -3.02 -12.01 -22.96
N GLN A 171 -3.96 -11.79 -22.04
CA GLN A 171 -5.07 -12.69 -21.78
C GLN A 171 -6.37 -12.13 -22.37
N LEU A 172 -7.01 -12.88 -23.27
CA LEU A 172 -8.34 -12.51 -23.76
C LEU A 172 -9.35 -12.67 -22.62
N ARG A 173 -10.07 -11.60 -22.29
CA ARG A 173 -11.08 -11.59 -21.22
C ARG A 173 -12.49 -11.71 -21.76
N ALA A 174 -12.78 -11.02 -22.85
CA ALA A 174 -14.07 -11.08 -23.51
C ALA A 174 -13.93 -10.72 -24.99
N LYS A 175 -14.85 -11.26 -25.78
CA LYS A 175 -15.01 -10.96 -27.20
C LYS A 175 -16.50 -10.84 -27.48
N ASN A 176 -16.93 -9.67 -27.88
CA ASN A 176 -18.30 -9.39 -28.26
C ASN A 176 -18.34 -9.06 -29.76
N SER A 177 -19.36 -9.56 -30.46
CA SER A 177 -19.60 -9.23 -31.87
C SER A 177 -21.05 -8.82 -32.01
N VAL A 178 -21.28 -7.62 -32.56
CA VAL A 178 -22.61 -7.04 -32.77
C VAL A 178 -22.65 -6.50 -34.19
N GLY A 179 -23.40 -7.19 -35.07
CA GLY A 179 -23.49 -6.82 -36.49
C GLY A 179 -22.13 -6.88 -37.18
N ASN A 180 -21.72 -5.76 -37.79
CA ASN A 180 -20.41 -5.62 -38.44
C ASN A 180 -19.28 -5.21 -37.47
N ASN A 181 -19.62 -4.92 -36.20
CA ASN A 181 -18.67 -4.42 -35.22
C ASN A 181 -18.24 -5.53 -34.25
N ILE A 182 -17.00 -5.46 -33.82
CA ILE A 182 -16.40 -6.33 -32.81
C ILE A 182 -15.83 -5.48 -31.68
N GLU A 183 -15.93 -6.00 -30.46
CA GLU A 183 -15.28 -5.45 -29.27
C GLU A 183 -14.47 -6.56 -28.61
N ILE A 184 -13.16 -6.36 -28.52
CA ILE A 184 -12.22 -7.32 -27.95
C ILE A 184 -11.59 -6.71 -26.70
N ILE A 185 -11.67 -7.44 -25.59
CA ILE A 185 -11.16 -7.00 -24.29
C ILE A 185 -9.98 -7.91 -23.91
N TYR A 186 -8.80 -7.32 -23.86
CA TYR A 186 -7.57 -7.98 -23.43
C TYR A 186 -7.12 -7.45 -22.08
N GLN A 187 -6.57 -8.33 -21.26
CA GLN A 187 -5.75 -7.95 -20.13
C GLN A 187 -4.28 -8.03 -20.54
N ILE A 188 -3.61 -6.89 -20.54
CA ILE A 188 -2.20 -6.75 -20.92
C ILE A 188 -1.36 -6.34 -19.73
N LYS A 189 -0.07 -6.65 -19.79
CA LYS A 189 0.93 -6.21 -18.82
C LYS A 189 1.94 -5.35 -19.58
N PHE A 190 2.13 -4.10 -19.16
CA PHE A 190 3.21 -3.30 -19.73
C PHE A 190 4.53 -3.71 -19.11
N LYS A 191 5.49 -4.08 -19.95
CA LYS A 191 6.83 -4.46 -19.49
C LYS A 191 7.78 -3.27 -19.54
N ASN A 192 7.49 -2.26 -20.38
CA ASN A 192 8.31 -1.05 -20.56
C ASN A 192 7.49 0.17 -21.01
N SER A 193 8.01 1.37 -20.76
CA SER A 193 7.39 2.65 -21.16
C SER A 193 7.24 2.86 -22.68
N ASN A 194 7.90 2.04 -23.51
CA ASN A 194 7.78 2.06 -24.97
C ASN A 194 6.43 1.50 -25.48
N ASP A 195 5.64 0.88 -24.61
CA ASP A 195 4.37 0.28 -25.01
C ASP A 195 3.28 1.33 -25.36
N LYS A 196 3.51 2.62 -25.10
CA LYS A 196 2.62 3.71 -25.54
C LYS A 196 2.56 3.86 -27.06
N ASN A 197 3.66 3.66 -27.76
CA ASN A 197 3.71 3.74 -29.23
C ASN A 197 2.91 2.61 -29.91
N ILE A 198 2.63 1.53 -29.17
CA ILE A 198 1.89 0.36 -29.68
C ILE A 198 0.40 0.68 -29.81
N LEU A 199 -0.14 1.53 -28.93
CA LEU A 199 -1.53 1.99 -29.02
C LEU A 199 -1.78 2.75 -30.33
N ASP A 200 -0.81 3.58 -30.75
CA ASP A 200 -0.87 4.29 -32.01
C ASP A 200 -0.82 3.34 -33.22
N ASN A 201 -0.11 2.21 -33.10
CA ASN A 201 -0.09 1.19 -34.16
C ASN A 201 -1.41 0.43 -34.25
N LEU A 202 -2.09 0.20 -33.13
CA LEU A 202 -3.43 -0.39 -33.10
C LEU A 202 -4.47 0.55 -33.72
N TYR A 203 -4.34 1.87 -33.51
CA TYR A 203 -5.19 2.87 -34.16
C TYR A 203 -4.98 2.99 -35.67
N LYS A 204 -3.80 2.64 -36.19
CA LYS A 204 -3.50 2.71 -37.64
C LYS A 204 -4.10 1.55 -38.45
N ILE A 205 -4.62 0.51 -37.80
CA ILE A 205 -5.28 -0.59 -38.50
C ILE A 205 -6.61 -0.06 -39.05
N GLU A 206 -6.79 -0.15 -40.36
CA GLU A 206 -8.05 0.21 -41.02
C GLU A 206 -9.21 -0.60 -40.43
N GLY A 207 -10.32 0.08 -40.12
CA GLY A 207 -11.48 -0.54 -39.49
C GLY A 207 -11.46 -0.57 -37.96
N VAL A 208 -10.40 -0.07 -37.29
CA VAL A 208 -10.43 0.18 -35.83
C VAL A 208 -11.10 1.51 -35.55
N SER A 209 -12.18 1.47 -34.77
CA SER A 209 -12.97 2.66 -34.41
C SER A 209 -12.53 3.27 -33.08
N ALA A 210 -12.08 2.46 -32.11
CA ALA A 210 -11.60 2.95 -30.83
C ALA A 210 -10.63 1.96 -30.16
N VAL A 211 -9.61 2.50 -29.49
CA VAL A 211 -8.70 1.75 -28.62
C VAL A 211 -8.67 2.44 -27.27
N ASN A 212 -9.26 1.81 -26.26
CA ASN A 212 -9.31 2.34 -24.90
C ASN A 212 -8.40 1.52 -23.99
N LEU A 213 -7.54 2.22 -23.25
CA LEU A 213 -6.73 1.63 -22.20
C LEU A 213 -7.31 2.00 -20.85
N VAL A 214 -7.77 1.01 -20.10
CA VAL A 214 -8.31 1.19 -18.76
C VAL A 214 -7.33 0.61 -17.75
N ALA A 215 -6.81 1.45 -16.85
CA ALA A 215 -6.07 0.98 -15.69
C ALA A 215 -6.99 0.10 -14.84
N GLN A 216 -6.59 -1.15 -14.58
CA GLN A 216 -7.38 -2.02 -13.73
C GLN A 216 -7.27 -1.52 -12.29
N ASN A 217 -8.31 -0.84 -11.80
CA ASN A 217 -8.49 -0.67 -10.37
C ASN A 217 -8.59 -2.06 -9.75
N GLY A 218 -7.83 -2.33 -8.68
CA GLY A 218 -7.98 -3.54 -7.87
C GLY A 218 -9.34 -3.64 -7.15
N GLU A 219 -10.37 -2.96 -7.65
CA GLU A 219 -11.75 -3.17 -7.26
C GLU A 219 -12.24 -4.43 -7.97
N THR A 220 -11.93 -5.58 -7.36
CA THR A 220 -12.76 -6.76 -7.52
C THR A 220 -14.14 -6.37 -6.97
N ILE A 221 -15.06 -6.03 -7.86
CA ILE A 221 -16.47 -5.89 -7.53
C ILE A 221 -16.93 -7.32 -7.20
N GLY A 222 -16.96 -7.63 -5.90
CA GLY A 222 -17.58 -8.83 -5.35
C GLY A 222 -18.99 -8.50 -4.90
#